data_AF-A0A0X1TLQ8-F1
#
_entry.id   AF-A0A0X1TLQ8-F1
#
_cell.length_a   1.000
_cell.length_b   1.000
_cell.length_c   1.000
_cell.angle_alpha   90.00
_cell.angle_beta   90.00
_cell.angle_gamma   90.00
#
_symmetry.space_group_name_H-M   'P 1'
#
loop_
_entity.id
_entity.type
_entity.pdbx_description
1 polymer ?
#
loop_
_entity_poly.entity_id
_entity_poly.type
_entity_poly.pdbx_seq_one_letter_code
_entity_poly.pdbx_strand_id
1 'polypeptide(L)'
;MLIGEKLRRLRIARQLSQEQLAEKLQVSRQAISKWELGESMPDTENLILLSKFYGVSIDYLLLNELNISSELETKRSRSFPIFIFGMGGLIIGLILSIVLWCTYQSILMVSIGLIIQIISVTVVLIKQSELSSQLQRLFLMLSVWMIFPFICFYIGSLMMNFYPVSRSAMLDFIVEFIFYLVVCTGITVTLKKVR
;
A
#
# COMPACT_ATOMS: atom_id res chain seq x y z
N MET A 1 19.59 13.49 -12.52
CA MET A 1 19.84 13.90 -13.92
C MET A 1 18.73 14.80 -14.40
N LEU A 2 19.07 16.02 -14.80
CA LEU A 2 18.11 16.99 -15.35
C LEU A 2 17.57 16.53 -16.71
N ILE A 3 16.45 17.09 -17.15
CA ILE A 3 15.82 16.74 -18.44
C ILE A 3 16.79 16.88 -19.61
N GLY A 4 17.60 17.96 -19.66
CA GLY A 4 18.57 18.18 -20.73
C GLY A 4 19.63 17.08 -20.83
N GLU A 5 20.15 16.62 -19.68
CA GLU A 5 21.10 15.50 -19.62
C GLU A 5 20.46 14.19 -20.11
N LYS A 6 19.19 13.95 -19.76
CA LYS A 6 18.44 12.78 -20.22
C LYS A 6 18.23 12.80 -21.73
N LEU A 7 17.84 13.95 -22.28
CA LEU A 7 17.66 14.13 -23.72
C LEU A 7 18.96 13.91 -24.48
N ARG A 8 20.06 14.51 -24.01
CA ARG A 8 21.39 14.31 -24.59
C ARG A 8 21.82 12.85 -24.55
N ARG A 9 21.61 12.16 -23.43
CA ARG A 9 21.93 10.74 -23.27
C ARG A 9 21.11 9.87 -24.23
N LEU A 10 19.80 10.10 -24.32
CA LEU A 10 18.91 9.37 -25.24
C LEU A 10 19.30 9.60 -26.72
N ARG A 11 19.68 10.83 -27.07
CA ARG A 11 20.16 11.17 -28.41
C ARG A 11 21.46 10.42 -28.75
N ILE A 12 22.44 10.45 -27.85
CA ILE A 12 23.73 9.77 -28.04
C ILE A 12 23.54 8.24 -28.10
N ALA A 13 22.67 7.68 -27.27
CA ALA A 13 22.34 6.25 -27.29
C ALA A 13 21.76 5.77 -28.63
N ARG A 14 21.13 6.68 -29.38
CA ARG A 14 20.62 6.44 -30.74
C ARG A 14 21.56 6.92 -31.85
N GLN A 15 22.77 7.37 -31.50
CA GLN A 15 23.79 7.85 -32.43
C GLN A 15 23.32 9.01 -33.33
N LEU A 16 22.45 9.89 -32.83
CA LEU A 16 21.91 11.01 -33.58
C LEU A 16 22.69 12.30 -33.31
N SER A 17 22.86 13.14 -34.33
CA SER A 17 23.28 14.54 -34.16
C SER A 17 22.11 15.42 -33.68
N GLN A 18 22.39 16.62 -33.18
CA GLN A 18 21.33 17.57 -32.80
C GLN A 18 20.50 17.99 -34.02
N GLU A 19 21.13 18.22 -35.18
CA GLU A 19 20.45 18.44 -36.46
C GLU A 19 19.51 17.28 -36.83
N GLN A 20 19.97 16.03 -36.75
CA GLN A 20 19.15 14.87 -37.11
C GLN A 20 17.95 14.70 -36.17
N LEU A 21 18.12 15.01 -34.89
CA LEU A 21 17.00 14.98 -33.93
C LEU A 21 16.01 16.13 -34.21
N ALA A 22 16.53 17.31 -34.52
CA ALA A 22 15.73 18.49 -34.87
C ALA A 22 14.85 18.24 -36.11
N GLU A 23 15.42 17.63 -37.16
CA GLU A 23 14.67 17.23 -38.36
C GLU A 23 13.55 16.24 -38.04
N LYS A 24 13.84 15.21 -37.22
CA LYS A 24 12.84 14.20 -36.87
C LYS A 24 11.70 14.74 -36.02
N LEU A 25 11.96 15.74 -35.20
CA LEU A 25 10.95 16.39 -34.34
C LEU A 25 10.34 17.65 -34.97
N GLN A 26 10.78 18.02 -36.18
CA GLN A 26 10.34 19.25 -36.88
C GLN A 26 10.54 20.53 -36.06
N VAL A 27 11.65 20.61 -35.33
CA VAL A 27 12.02 21.80 -34.54
C VAL A 27 13.37 22.35 -34.98
N SER A 28 13.73 23.55 -34.52
CA SER A 28 15.05 24.10 -34.82
C SER A 28 16.15 23.36 -34.03
N ARG A 29 17.33 23.22 -34.64
CA ARG A 29 18.51 22.68 -33.93
C ARG A 29 18.87 23.50 -32.69
N GLN A 30 18.63 24.81 -32.72
CA GLN A 30 18.79 25.69 -31.57
C GLN A 30 17.86 25.30 -30.41
N ALA A 31 16.60 24.90 -30.70
CA ALA A 31 15.69 24.42 -29.66
C ALA A 31 16.24 23.15 -28.99
N ILE A 32 16.71 22.17 -29.76
CA ILE A 32 17.34 20.95 -29.23
C ILE A 32 18.55 21.30 -28.35
N SER A 33 19.43 22.19 -28.81
CA SER A 33 20.60 22.61 -28.05
C SER A 33 20.20 23.26 -26.72
N LYS A 34 19.23 24.17 -26.72
CA LYS A 34 18.73 24.82 -25.50
C LYS A 34 18.07 23.83 -24.54
N TRP A 35 17.36 22.83 -25.05
CA TRP A 35 16.78 21.78 -24.21
C TRP A 35 17.85 20.90 -23.57
N GLU A 36 18.87 20.49 -24.33
CA GLU A 36 19.98 19.68 -23.82
C GLU A 36 20.85 20.43 -22.80
N LEU A 37 21.02 21.75 -22.97
CA LEU A 37 21.73 22.62 -22.04
C LEU A 37 20.89 23.04 -20.82
N GLY A 38 19.57 22.78 -20.84
CA GLY A 38 18.65 23.20 -19.77
C GLY A 38 18.30 24.70 -19.78
N GLU A 39 18.65 25.42 -20.85
CA GLU A 39 18.33 26.84 -21.02
C GLU A 39 16.84 27.09 -21.32
N SER A 40 16.15 26.09 -21.85
CA SER A 40 14.70 26.14 -22.08
C SER A 40 14.09 24.74 -21.93
N MET A 41 12.80 24.69 -21.63
CA MET A 41 12.05 23.43 -21.52
C MET A 41 11.27 23.18 -22.82
N PRO A 42 11.19 21.92 -23.30
CA PRO A 42 10.30 21.59 -24.41
C PRO A 42 8.85 21.87 -23.99
N ASP A 43 8.03 22.35 -24.91
CA ASP A 43 6.59 22.46 -24.68
C ASP A 43 5.94 21.07 -24.56
N THR A 44 4.65 21.05 -24.18
CA THR A 44 3.90 19.81 -23.97
C THR A 44 3.83 18.94 -25.23
N GLU A 45 3.71 19.55 -26.41
CA GLU A 45 3.62 18.82 -27.69
C GLU A 45 4.96 18.14 -28.04
N ASN A 46 6.06 18.87 -27.90
CA ASN A 46 7.41 18.35 -28.09
C ASN A 46 7.77 17.29 -27.05
N LEU A 47 7.30 17.43 -25.80
CA LEU A 47 7.45 16.39 -24.77
C LEU A 47 6.76 15.08 -25.17
N ILE A 48 5.54 15.15 -25.73
CA ILE A 48 4.82 13.97 -26.23
C ILE A 48 5.57 13.36 -27.42
N LEU A 49 6.06 14.17 -28.35
CA LEU A 49 6.84 13.69 -29.50
C LEU A 49 8.15 13.03 -29.06
N LEU A 50 8.88 13.63 -28.12
CA LEU A 50 10.09 13.08 -27.53
C LEU A 50 9.83 11.75 -26.82
N SER A 51 8.76 11.68 -26.02
CA SER A 51 8.33 10.45 -25.33
C SER A 51 8.05 9.33 -26.32
N LYS A 52 7.26 9.60 -27.37
CA LYS A 52 6.96 8.64 -28.44
C LYS A 52 8.20 8.24 -29.23
N PHE A 53 9.03 9.22 -29.59
CA PHE A 53 10.25 8.99 -30.34
C PHE A 53 11.16 8.05 -29.56
N TYR A 54 11.48 8.38 -28.31
CA TYR A 54 12.42 7.60 -27.49
C TYR A 54 11.83 6.33 -26.86
N GLY A 55 10.50 6.17 -26.86
CA GLY A 55 9.83 5.02 -26.23
C GLY A 55 9.88 5.06 -24.70
N VAL A 56 9.91 6.25 -24.12
CA VAL A 56 9.98 6.49 -22.66
C VAL A 56 8.75 7.26 -22.21
N SER A 57 8.36 7.16 -20.94
CA SER A 57 7.25 7.97 -20.41
C SER A 57 7.64 9.45 -20.32
N ILE A 58 6.65 10.34 -20.41
CA ILE A 58 6.84 11.78 -20.17
C ILE A 58 7.37 12.01 -18.75
N ASP A 59 6.88 11.24 -17.78
CA ASP A 59 7.36 11.20 -16.40
C ASP A 59 8.86 10.93 -16.32
N TYR A 60 9.38 9.99 -17.13
CA TYR A 60 10.82 9.73 -17.18
C TYR A 60 11.61 10.95 -17.69
N LEU A 61 11.08 11.73 -18.64
CA LEU A 61 11.76 12.92 -19.15
C LEU A 61 11.77 14.05 -18.10
N LEU A 62 10.65 14.24 -17.40
CA LEU A 62 10.45 15.36 -16.47
C LEU A 62 10.98 15.10 -15.05
N LEU A 63 10.77 13.90 -14.50
CA LEU A 63 11.04 13.63 -13.09
C LEU A 63 12.53 13.43 -12.83
N ASN A 64 13.14 14.35 -12.11
CA ASN A 64 14.54 14.24 -11.72
C ASN A 64 14.73 13.02 -10.79
N GLU A 65 15.72 12.15 -11.04
CA GLU A 65 15.96 10.96 -10.21
C GLU A 65 16.13 11.31 -8.72
N LEU A 66 16.72 12.49 -8.42
CA LEU A 66 16.87 13.04 -7.08
C LEU A 66 15.54 13.47 -6.42
N ASN A 67 14.58 13.95 -7.22
CA ASN A 67 13.24 14.31 -6.73
C ASN A 67 12.41 13.05 -6.49
N ILE A 68 12.53 12.04 -7.35
CA ILE A 68 11.87 10.75 -7.15
C ILE A 68 12.40 10.11 -5.86
N SER A 69 13.71 10.07 -5.65
CA SER A 69 14.28 9.51 -4.42
C SER A 69 13.85 10.28 -3.18
N SER A 70 13.86 11.62 -3.20
CA SER A 70 13.47 12.43 -2.05
C SER A 70 11.97 12.37 -1.75
N GLU A 71 11.11 12.33 -2.77
CA GLU A 71 9.66 12.13 -2.58
C GLU A 71 9.35 10.72 -2.08
N LEU A 72 10.02 9.69 -2.60
CA LEU A 72 9.87 8.31 -2.12
C LEU A 72 10.37 8.17 -0.68
N GLU A 73 11.50 8.80 -0.33
CA GLU A 73 12.02 8.83 1.03
C GLU A 73 11.11 9.60 1.97
N THR A 74 10.57 10.75 1.55
CA THR A 74 9.64 11.56 2.35
C THR A 74 8.33 10.80 2.58
N LYS A 75 7.78 10.18 1.53
CA LYS A 75 6.57 9.34 1.64
C LYS A 75 6.83 8.12 2.51
N ARG A 76 7.98 7.46 2.34
CA ARG A 76 8.39 6.32 3.17
C ARG A 76 8.51 6.75 4.65
N SER A 77 9.21 7.83 4.93
CA SER A 77 9.42 8.39 6.27
C SER A 77 8.11 8.73 6.98
N ARG A 78 7.12 9.32 6.27
CA ARG A 78 5.78 9.56 6.84
C ARG A 78 4.95 8.29 7.02
N SER A 79 5.09 7.31 6.12
CA SER A 79 4.28 6.08 6.14
C SER A 79 4.62 5.13 7.29
N PHE A 80 5.90 5.02 7.68
CA PHE A 80 6.35 4.11 8.74
C PHE A 80 5.75 4.40 10.13
N PRO A 81 5.77 5.63 10.67
CA PRO A 81 5.23 5.91 12.01
C PRO A 81 3.71 5.70 12.06
N ILE A 82 2.98 6.02 10.99
CA ILE A 82 1.53 5.78 10.91
C ILE A 82 1.24 4.27 10.98
N PHE A 83 2.00 3.47 10.23
CA PHE A 83 1.89 2.02 10.27
C PHE A 83 2.20 1.44 11.65
N ILE A 84 3.29 1.89 12.29
CA ILE A 84 3.68 1.42 13.63
C ILE A 84 2.60 1.76 14.67
N PHE A 85 2.08 2.99 14.65
CA PHE A 85 1.03 3.41 15.57
C PHE A 85 -0.27 2.61 15.36
N GLY A 86 -0.65 2.37 14.11
CA GLY A 86 -1.77 1.51 13.76
C GLY A 86 -1.60 0.07 14.26
N MET A 87 -0.44 -0.54 13.99
CA MET A 87 -0.14 -1.89 14.46
C MET A 87 -0.12 -1.97 15.99
N GLY A 88 0.42 -0.95 16.66
CA GLY A 88 0.38 -0.83 18.12
C GLY A 88 -1.05 -0.85 18.66
N GLY A 89 -1.95 -0.06 18.08
CA GLY A 89 -3.37 -0.03 18.48
C GLY A 89 -4.07 -1.39 18.32
N LEU A 90 -3.80 -2.11 17.23
CA LEU A 90 -4.34 -3.46 17.00
C LEU A 90 -3.87 -4.48 18.04
N ILE A 91 -2.57 -4.45 18.35
CA ILE A 91 -1.94 -5.33 19.35
C ILE A 91 -2.46 -5.02 20.74
N ILE A 92 -2.49 -3.74 21.13
CA ILE A 92 -2.99 -3.29 22.44
C ILE A 92 -4.45 -3.69 22.61
N GLY A 93 -5.29 -3.48 21.58
CA GLY A 93 -6.70 -3.88 21.61
C GLY A 93 -6.88 -5.40 21.73
N LEU A 94 -6.02 -6.20 21.07
CA LEU A 94 -6.06 -7.66 21.17
C LEU A 94 -5.66 -8.13 22.58
N ILE A 95 -4.56 -7.61 23.12
CA ILE A 95 -4.09 -7.95 24.46
C ILE A 95 -5.15 -7.58 25.50
N LEU A 96 -5.73 -6.38 25.40
CA LEU A 96 -6.79 -5.94 26.30
C LEU A 96 -8.01 -6.87 26.22
N SER A 97 -8.40 -7.28 25.02
CA SER A 97 -9.50 -8.23 24.82
C SER A 97 -9.23 -9.57 25.52
N ILE A 98 -8.01 -10.11 25.38
CA ILE A 98 -7.60 -11.37 26.03
C ILE A 98 -7.60 -11.22 27.56
N VAL A 99 -7.02 -10.15 28.08
CA VAL A 99 -6.94 -9.90 29.54
C VAL A 99 -8.34 -9.75 30.13
N LEU A 100 -9.22 -8.97 29.49
CA LEU A 100 -10.58 -8.77 29.97
C LEU A 100 -11.42 -10.06 29.92
N TRP A 101 -11.21 -10.89 28.90
CA TRP A 101 -11.82 -12.22 28.85
C TRP A 101 -11.35 -13.11 30.01
N CYS A 102 -10.04 -13.16 30.27
CA CYS A 102 -9.49 -13.97 31.37
C CYS A 102 -9.97 -13.51 32.75
N THR A 103 -10.21 -12.22 32.94
CA THR A 103 -10.63 -11.66 34.24
C THR A 103 -12.14 -11.76 34.49
N TYR A 104 -12.96 -11.44 33.48
CA TYR A 104 -14.41 -11.30 33.66
C TYR A 104 -15.24 -12.37 32.97
N GLN A 105 -14.65 -13.15 32.05
CA GLN A 105 -15.33 -14.17 31.25
C GLN A 105 -16.64 -13.68 30.59
N SER A 106 -16.70 -12.38 30.28
CA SER A 106 -17.88 -11.73 29.72
C SER A 106 -17.58 -11.15 28.35
N ILE A 107 -18.46 -11.44 27.39
CA ILE A 107 -18.35 -10.97 26.00
C ILE A 107 -18.43 -9.44 25.91
N LEU A 108 -19.19 -8.81 26.80
CA LEU A 108 -19.31 -7.34 26.82
C LEU A 108 -17.97 -6.67 27.12
N MET A 109 -17.13 -7.28 27.95
CA MET A 109 -15.81 -6.72 28.26
C MET A 109 -14.84 -6.84 27.09
N VAL A 110 -14.91 -7.92 26.32
CA VAL A 110 -14.13 -8.08 25.08
C VAL A 110 -14.45 -6.99 24.05
N SER A 111 -15.70 -6.51 24.01
CA SER A 111 -16.11 -5.45 23.07
C SER A 111 -15.29 -4.16 23.21
N ILE A 112 -14.78 -3.86 24.41
CA ILE A 112 -13.93 -2.68 24.66
C ILE A 112 -12.65 -2.74 23.83
N GLY A 113 -11.98 -3.90 23.82
CA GLY A 113 -10.77 -4.10 23.03
C GLY A 113 -11.03 -4.09 21.52
N LEU A 114 -12.16 -4.66 21.08
CA LEU A 114 -12.58 -4.59 19.67
C LEU A 114 -12.86 -3.15 19.21
N ILE A 115 -13.47 -2.31 20.06
CA ILE A 115 -13.68 -0.89 19.77
C ILE A 115 -12.34 -0.18 19.54
N ILE A 116 -11.33 -0.43 20.38
CA ILE A 116 -9.98 0.13 20.21
C ILE A 116 -9.38 -0.31 18.87
N GLN A 117 -9.54 -1.58 18.48
CA GLN A 117 -9.06 -2.07 17.19
C GLN A 117 -9.77 -1.39 16.01
N ILE A 118 -11.10 -1.20 16.08
CA ILE A 118 -11.88 -0.49 15.05
C ILE A 118 -11.42 0.96 14.93
N ILE A 119 -11.23 1.65 16.05
CA ILE A 119 -10.72 3.03 16.08
C ILE A 119 -9.32 3.08 15.45
N SER A 120 -8.44 2.16 15.82
CA SER A 120 -7.09 2.07 15.27
C SER A 120 -7.09 1.91 13.74
N VAL A 121 -7.92 1.00 13.20
CA VAL A 121 -8.07 0.84 11.75
C VAL A 121 -8.63 2.11 11.11
N THR A 122 -9.65 2.72 11.70
CA THR A 122 -10.29 3.93 11.17
C THR A 122 -9.30 5.10 11.07
N VAL A 123 -8.46 5.29 12.10
CA VAL A 123 -7.40 6.33 12.10
C VAL A 123 -6.40 6.12 10.97
N VAL A 124 -5.98 4.87 10.71
CA VAL A 124 -5.06 4.55 9.62
C VAL A 124 -5.72 4.72 8.26
N LEU A 125 -7.00 4.38 8.12
CA LEU A 125 -7.77 4.57 6.88
C LEU A 125 -7.95 6.06 6.55
N ILE A 126 -8.17 6.93 7.54
CA ILE A 126 -8.24 8.38 7.31
C ILE A 126 -6.91 8.91 6.78
N LYS A 127 -5.78 8.40 7.29
CA LYS A 127 -4.43 8.78 6.84
C LYS A 127 -3.92 7.93 5.67
N GLN A 128 -4.80 7.23 4.96
CA GLN A 128 -4.40 6.29 3.92
C GLN A 128 -3.59 6.96 2.81
N SER A 129 -3.90 8.21 2.43
CA SER A 129 -3.19 8.94 1.37
C SER A 129 -1.67 9.07 1.59
N GLU A 130 -1.23 9.11 2.85
CA GLU A 130 0.19 9.22 3.23
C GLU A 130 0.91 7.87 3.23
N LEU A 131 0.16 6.77 3.25
CA LEU A 131 0.70 5.41 3.34
C LEU A 131 1.02 4.85 1.95
N SER A 132 2.09 4.04 1.85
CA SER A 132 2.39 3.36 0.59
C SER A 132 1.36 2.27 0.30
N SER A 133 1.02 2.05 -0.98
CA SER A 133 0.01 1.04 -1.38
C SER A 133 0.39 -0.39 -0.97
N GLN A 134 1.67 -0.68 -0.77
CA GLN A 134 2.13 -1.94 -0.20
C GLN A 134 1.86 -2.03 1.31
N LEU A 135 2.24 -1.02 2.10
CA LEU A 135 1.99 -1.01 3.55
C LEU A 135 0.49 -0.96 3.88
N GLN A 136 -0.33 -0.23 3.11
CA GLN A 136 -1.78 -0.21 3.26
C GLN A 136 -2.38 -1.62 3.18
N ARG A 137 -2.00 -2.37 2.13
CA ARG A 137 -2.49 -3.74 1.92
C ARG A 137 -2.00 -4.68 3.00
N LEU A 138 -0.71 -4.59 3.36
CA LEU A 138 -0.16 -5.39 4.45
C LEU A 138 -0.89 -5.11 5.77
N PHE A 139 -1.14 -3.84 6.09
CA PHE A 139 -1.89 -3.44 7.28
C PHE A 139 -3.31 -4.00 7.29
N LEU A 140 -4.06 -3.83 6.19
CA LEU A 140 -5.43 -4.35 6.05
C LEU A 140 -5.48 -5.88 6.14
N MET A 141 -4.49 -6.57 5.58
CA MET A 141 -4.40 -8.02 5.70
C MET A 141 -4.13 -8.42 7.15
N LEU A 142 -3.21 -7.75 7.84
CA LEU A 142 -2.90 -8.05 9.24
C LEU A 142 -4.06 -7.72 10.18
N SER A 143 -4.79 -6.63 9.95
CA SER A 143 -5.91 -6.22 10.80
C SER A 143 -7.04 -7.26 10.82
N VAL A 144 -7.30 -7.92 9.70
CA VAL A 144 -8.27 -9.03 9.61
C VAL A 144 -7.90 -10.16 10.57
N TRP A 145 -6.62 -10.54 10.65
CA TRP A 145 -6.18 -11.60 11.55
C TRP A 145 -6.22 -11.18 13.03
N MET A 146 -6.20 -9.88 13.33
CA MET A 146 -6.22 -9.39 14.72
C MET A 146 -7.64 -9.12 15.25
N ILE A 147 -8.59 -8.81 14.37
CA ILE A 147 -9.98 -8.47 14.76
C ILE A 147 -10.86 -9.73 14.87
N PHE A 148 -10.67 -10.68 13.97
CA PHE A 148 -11.56 -11.84 13.83
C PHE A 148 -11.44 -12.98 14.86
N PRO A 149 -10.38 -13.14 15.69
CA PRO A 149 -10.30 -14.26 16.64
C PRO A 149 -11.52 -14.34 17.58
N PHE A 150 -11.88 -13.22 18.21
CA PHE A 150 -13.02 -13.16 19.15
C PHE A 150 -14.38 -13.26 18.47
N ILE A 151 -14.50 -12.68 17.26
CA ILE A 151 -15.73 -12.75 16.48
C ILE A 151 -15.97 -14.20 16.03
N CYS A 152 -14.94 -14.88 15.53
CA CYS A 152 -15.02 -16.27 15.09
C CYS A 152 -15.28 -17.22 16.27
N PHE A 153 -14.61 -17.01 17.40
CA PHE A 153 -14.84 -17.76 18.63
C PHE A 153 -16.31 -17.65 19.08
N TYR A 154 -16.87 -16.45 19.10
CA TYR A 154 -18.27 -16.24 19.49
C TYR A 154 -19.26 -16.90 18.51
N ILE A 155 -19.06 -16.72 17.20
CA ILE A 155 -19.92 -17.33 16.18
C ILE A 155 -19.81 -18.86 16.23
N GLY A 156 -18.61 -19.41 16.38
CA GLY A 156 -18.36 -20.85 16.48
C GLY A 156 -19.06 -21.44 17.71
N SER A 157 -18.88 -20.82 18.88
CA SER A 157 -19.55 -21.23 20.12
C SER A 157 -21.08 -21.19 19.98
N LEU A 158 -21.63 -20.14 19.36
CA LEU A 158 -23.07 -20.03 19.09
C LEU A 158 -23.58 -21.16 18.17
N MET A 159 -22.87 -21.45 17.09
CA MET A 159 -23.23 -22.53 16.15
C MET A 159 -23.22 -23.90 16.85
N MET A 160 -22.25 -24.13 17.73
CA MET A 160 -22.08 -25.43 18.40
C MET A 160 -23.19 -25.71 19.42
N ASN A 161 -23.79 -24.67 20.03
CA ASN A 161 -24.94 -24.81 20.92
C ASN A 161 -26.19 -25.42 20.25
N PHE A 162 -26.33 -25.28 18.93
CA PHE A 162 -27.44 -25.89 18.19
C PHE A 162 -27.31 -27.40 17.98
N TYR A 163 -26.15 -27.98 18.30
CA TYR A 163 -25.89 -29.40 18.10
C TYR A 163 -25.62 -30.09 19.46
N PRO A 164 -26.67 -30.66 20.10
CA PRO A 164 -26.60 -31.18 21.46
C PRO A 164 -25.97 -32.59 21.49
N VAL A 165 -24.67 -32.68 21.19
CA VAL A 165 -23.88 -33.91 21.33
C VAL A 165 -22.76 -33.66 22.34
N SER A 166 -22.54 -34.62 23.24
CA SER A 166 -21.43 -34.59 24.20
C SER A 166 -20.10 -34.61 23.43
N ARG A 167 -19.36 -33.51 23.51
CA ARG A 167 -18.09 -33.31 22.82
C ARG A 167 -16.99 -32.98 23.82
N SER A 168 -15.75 -33.26 23.46
CA SER A 168 -14.60 -32.82 24.26
C SER A 168 -14.32 -31.35 23.96
N ALA A 169 -13.96 -30.58 24.99
CA ALA A 169 -13.58 -29.18 24.83
C ALA A 169 -12.44 -28.96 23.81
N MET A 170 -11.60 -29.97 23.62
CA MET A 170 -10.54 -29.96 22.62
C MET A 170 -11.09 -29.94 21.19
N LEU A 171 -12.16 -30.68 20.90
CA LEU A 171 -12.79 -30.67 19.58
C LEU A 171 -13.42 -29.31 19.28
N ASP A 172 -14.07 -28.69 20.26
CA ASP A 172 -14.68 -27.36 20.10
C ASP A 172 -13.63 -26.32 19.73
N PHE A 173 -12.50 -26.29 20.45
CA PHE A 173 -11.38 -25.40 20.15
C PHE A 173 -10.80 -25.63 18.74
N ILE A 174 -10.63 -26.90 18.34
CA ILE A 174 -10.11 -27.24 17.00
C ILE A 174 -11.05 -26.73 15.90
N VAL A 175 -12.36 -26.95 16.05
CA VAL A 175 -13.36 -26.51 15.08
C VAL A 175 -13.38 -24.99 14.97
N GLU A 176 -13.38 -24.28 16.10
CA GLU A 176 -13.34 -22.81 16.14
C GLU A 176 -12.05 -22.26 15.52
N PHE A 177 -10.91 -22.88 15.79
CA PHE A 177 -9.63 -22.49 15.21
C PHE A 177 -9.60 -22.71 13.69
N ILE A 178 -10.10 -23.85 13.21
CA ILE A 178 -10.21 -24.12 11.76
C ILE A 178 -11.15 -23.09 11.11
N PHE A 179 -12.30 -22.82 11.73
CA PHE A 179 -13.24 -21.82 11.23
C PHE A 179 -12.60 -20.43 11.13
N TYR A 180 -11.89 -20.01 12.17
CA TYR A 180 -11.11 -18.76 12.18
C TYR A 180 -10.10 -18.70 11.02
N LEU A 181 -9.31 -19.75 10.82
CA LEU A 181 -8.33 -19.80 9.72
C LEU A 181 -9.00 -19.70 8.35
N VAL A 182 -10.11 -20.40 8.14
CA VAL A 182 -10.86 -20.37 6.87
C VAL A 182 -11.41 -18.96 6.60
N VAL A 183 -12.01 -18.31 7.59
CA VAL A 183 -12.54 -16.95 7.45
C VAL A 183 -11.42 -15.95 7.16
N CYS A 184 -10.34 -15.96 7.94
CA CYS A 184 -9.24 -15.03 7.77
C CYS A 184 -8.53 -15.23 6.42
N THR A 185 -8.27 -16.48 6.01
CA THR A 185 -7.66 -16.76 4.71
C THR A 185 -8.59 -16.37 3.55
N GLY A 186 -9.90 -16.64 3.64
CA GLY A 186 -10.89 -16.26 2.63
C GLY A 186 -10.97 -14.74 2.41
N ILE A 187 -11.04 -13.97 3.51
CA ILE A 187 -11.01 -12.50 3.44
C ILE A 187 -9.67 -12.02 2.86
N THR A 188 -8.55 -12.60 3.31
CA THR A 188 -7.21 -12.24 2.83
C THR A 188 -7.04 -12.50 1.33
N VAL A 189 -7.56 -13.61 0.82
CA VAL A 189 -7.54 -13.94 -0.63
C VAL A 189 -8.41 -12.98 -1.42
N THR A 190 -9.59 -12.64 -0.89
CA THR A 190 -10.51 -11.68 -1.52
C THR A 190 -9.85 -10.30 -1.65
N LEU A 191 -9.18 -9.83 -0.58
CA LEU A 191 -8.43 -8.58 -0.58
C LEU A 191 -7.27 -8.58 -1.59
N LYS A 192 -6.66 -9.73 -1.89
CA LYS A 192 -5.64 -9.85 -2.94
C LYS A 192 -6.23 -9.83 -4.36
N LYS A 193 -7.49 -10.23 -4.53
CA LYS A 193 -8.15 -10.42 -5.83
C LYS A 193 -8.83 -9.14 -6.35
N VAL A 194 -9.20 -8.22 -5.46
CA VAL A 194 -9.64 -6.86 -5.82
C VAL A 194 -8.42 -6.10 -6.34
N ARG A 195 -8.20 -6.21 -7.65
CA ARG A 195 -7.10 -5.62 -8.40
C ARG A 195 -7.66 -4.86 -9.60
#